data_AF-A0A9E3IZV6-F1
#
_entry.id   AF-A0A9E3IZV6-F1
#
_cell.length_a   1.000
_cell.length_b   1.000
_cell.length_c   1.000
_cell.angle_alpha   90.00
_cell.angle_beta   90.00
_cell.angle_gamma   90.00
#
_symmetry.space_group_name_H-M   'P 1'
#
loop_
_entity.id
_entity.type
_entity.pdbx_description
1 polymer ?
#
loop_
_entity_poly.entity_id
_entity_poly.type
_entity_poly.pdbx_seq_one_letter_code
_entity_poly.pdbx_strand_id
1 'polypeptide(L)' 'MIETGDHLRQAREAMGWSPADLARALRLNDNHGGSRILEMEAGKRQISGPVTVAVEALLRGFVPDGFQPPAAR' A
#
# COMPACT_ATOMS: atom_id res chain seq x y z
N MET A 1 -12.41 -2.08 5.59
CA MET A 1 -12.05 -2.29 4.19
C MET A 1 -11.57 -0.96 3.63
N ILE A 2 -10.44 -0.92 2.90
CA ILE A 2 -9.98 0.34 2.29
C ILE A 2 -10.90 0.66 1.11
N GLU A 3 -11.67 1.74 1.20
CA GLU A 3 -12.69 2.10 0.20
C GLU A 3 -12.60 3.57 -0.23
N THR A 4 -12.12 4.42 0.68
CA THR A 4 -12.01 5.86 0.47
C THR A 4 -10.56 6.31 0.54
N GLY A 5 -10.30 7.52 0.03
CA GLY A 5 -8.99 8.15 0.17
C GLY A 5 -8.55 8.32 1.63
N ASP A 6 -9.49 8.62 2.53
CA ASP A 6 -9.21 8.72 3.97
C ASP A 6 -8.81 7.39 4.59
N HIS A 7 -9.45 6.27 4.19
CA HIS A 7 -9.05 4.93 4.66
C HIS A 7 -7.60 4.63 4.24
N LEU A 8 -7.23 4.98 3.00
CA LEU A 8 -5.87 4.78 2.49
C LEU A 8 -4.85 5.63 3.25
N ARG A 9 -5.17 6.90 3.53
CA ARG A 9 -4.32 7.79 4.33
C ARG A 9 -4.10 7.24 5.74
N GLN A 10 -5.18 6.86 6.42
CA GLN A 10 -5.10 6.32 7.78
C GLN A 10 -4.26 5.04 7.83
N ALA A 11 -4.43 4.14 6.85
CA ALA A 11 -3.62 2.93 6.74
C ALA A 11 -2.14 3.23 6.58
N ARG A 12 -1.81 4.18 5.68
CA ARG A 12 -0.43 4.62 5.47
C ARG A 12 0.19 5.19 6.74
N GLU A 13 -0.54 6.06 7.43
CA GLU A 13 -0.09 6.71 8.67
C GLU A 13 0.05 5.72 9.82
N ALA A 14 -0.83 4.71 9.92
CA ALA A 14 -0.72 3.63 10.89
C ALA A 14 0.56 2.79 10.70
N MET A 15 1.06 2.65 9.47
CA MET A 15 2.35 2.01 9.18
C MET A 15 3.55 2.94 9.41
N GLY A 16 3.32 4.23 9.68
CA GLY A 16 4.37 5.25 9.78
C GLY A 16 5.02 5.58 8.43
N TRP A 17 4.32 5.36 7.32
CA TRP A 17 4.89 5.47 5.98
C TRP A 17 4.60 6.82 5.32
N SER A 18 5.54 7.31 4.52
CA SER A 18 5.26 8.42 3.59
C SER A 18 4.50 7.90 2.35
N PRO A 19 3.86 8.79 1.55
CA PRO A 19 3.23 8.38 0.28
C PRO A 19 4.21 7.68 -0.67
N ALA A 20 5.49 8.07 -0.64
CA ALA A 20 6.55 7.44 -1.42
C ALA A 20 6.87 6.01 -0.94
N ASP A 21 6.85 5.77 0.38
CA ASP A 21 7.10 4.44 0.94
C ASP A 21 5.97 3.47 0.57
N LEU A 22 4.72 3.92 0.69
CA LEU A 22 3.57 3.13 0.26
C LEU A 22 3.60 2.86 -1.25
N ALA A 23 3.93 3.85 -2.07
CA ALA A 23 4.08 3.67 -3.50
C ALA A 23 5.16 2.64 -3.86
N ARG A 24 6.30 2.68 -3.15
CA ARG A 24 7.40 1.72 -3.30
C ARG A 24 6.95 0.30 -2.91
N ALA A 25 6.27 0.14 -1.78
CA ALA A 25 5.75 -1.15 -1.32
C ALA A 25 4.76 -1.76 -2.33
N LEU A 26 3.92 -0.92 -2.94
CA LEU A 26 2.96 -1.31 -3.97
C LEU A 26 3.56 -1.42 -5.39
N ARG A 27 4.87 -1.15 -5.55
CA ARG A 27 5.56 -1.15 -6.85
C ARG A 27 4.88 -0.26 -7.90
N LEU A 28 4.37 0.90 -7.47
CA LEU A 28 3.84 1.92 -8.37
C LEU A 28 5.02 2.69 -8.98
N ASN A 29 5.12 2.67 -10.32
CA ASN A 29 6.13 3.33 -11.17
C ASN A 29 6.97 4.44 -10.48
N ASP A 30 8.29 4.28 -10.55
CA ASP A 30 9.32 4.99 -9.77
C ASP A 30 9.25 6.51 -9.83
N ASN A 31 8.76 7.11 -10.94
CA ASN A 31 8.80 8.57 -11.10
C ASN A 31 7.57 9.30 -10.54
N HIS A 32 6.41 8.63 -10.41
CA HIS A 32 5.14 9.28 -10.06
C HIS A 32 4.29 8.52 -9.03
N GLY A 33 4.85 7.46 -8.42
CA GLY A 33 4.13 6.64 -7.44
C GLY A 33 3.58 7.43 -6.25
N GLY A 34 4.40 8.30 -5.64
CA GLY A 34 3.96 9.11 -4.50
C GLY A 34 2.80 10.05 -4.83
N SER A 35 2.84 10.72 -5.98
CA SER A 35 1.75 11.58 -6.45
C SER A 35 0.46 10.78 -6.69
N ARG A 36 0.56 9.55 -7.20
CA ARG A 36 -0.61 8.67 -7.36
C ARG A 36 -1.27 8.32 -6.03
N ILE A 37 -0.48 8.06 -4.98
CA ILE A 37 -1.02 7.83 -3.64
C ILE A 37 -1.76 9.08 -3.15
N LEU A 38 -1.16 10.27 -3.31
CA LEU A 38 -1.81 11.53 -2.94
C LEU A 38 -3.10 11.81 -3.71
N GLU A 39 -3.14 11.47 -5.01
CA GLU A 39 -4.38 11.56 -5.81
C GLU A 39 -5.47 10.61 -5.31
N MET A 40 -5.09 9.39 -4.90
CA MET A 40 -6.02 8.42 -4.31
C MET A 40 -6.53 8.88 -2.95
N GLU A 41 -5.65 9.36 -2.07
CA GLU A 41 -6.03 9.92 -0.77
C GLU A 41 -6.94 11.14 -0.91
N ALA A 42 -6.73 11.97 -1.94
CA ALA A 42 -7.58 13.12 -2.24
C ALA A 42 -8.89 12.77 -2.97
N GLY A 43 -9.14 11.50 -3.27
CA GLY A 43 -10.30 11.05 -4.04
C GLY A 43 -10.30 11.45 -5.51
N LYS A 44 -9.19 12.00 -6.02
CA LYS A 44 -9.03 12.38 -7.44
C LYS A 44 -8.78 11.18 -8.35
N ARG A 45 -8.33 10.06 -7.75
CA ARG A 45 -8.09 8.79 -8.42
C ARG A 45 -8.78 7.68 -7.62
N GLN A 46 -9.47 6.78 -8.32
CA GLN A 46 -10.05 5.61 -7.67
C GLN A 46 -8.97 4.66 -7.15
N ILE A 47 -9.24 4.07 -5.99
CA ILE A 47 -8.44 3.01 -5.40
C ILE A 47 -8.87 1.70 -6.06
N SER A 48 -7.95 0.99 -6.71
CA SER A 48 -8.28 -0.28 -7.34
C SER A 48 -8.42 -1.39 -6.29
N GLY A 49 -9.20 -2.42 -6.61
CA GLY A 49 -9.32 -3.63 -5.77
C GLY A 49 -7.97 -4.24 -5.37
N PRO A 50 -7.00 -4.41 -6.30
CA PRO A 50 -5.66 -4.90 -5.95
C PRO A 50 -4.91 -4.02 -4.95
N VAL A 51 -5.02 -2.70 -5.04
CA VAL A 51 -4.40 -1.78 -4.08
C VAL A 51 -5.02 -1.95 -2.69
N THR A 52 -6.35 -2.08 -2.63
CA THR A 52 -7.08 -2.34 -1.38
C THR A 52 -6.58 -3.60 -0.68
N VAL A 53 -6.53 -4.72 -1.42
CA VAL A 53 -6.06 -6.01 -0.88
C VAL A 53 -4.61 -5.92 -0.42
N ALA A 54 -3.73 -5.29 -1.21
CA ALA A 54 -2.32 -5.15 -0.86
C ALA A 54 -2.11 -4.31 0.40
N VAL A 55 -2.79 -3.17 0.54
CA VAL A 55 -2.69 -2.32 1.73
C VAL A 55 -3.19 -3.04 2.98
N GLU A 56 -4.29 -3.78 2.86
CA GLU A 56 -4.81 -4.59 3.96
C GLU A 56 -3.88 -5.73 4.37
N ALA A 57 -3.22 -6.37 3.40
CA ALA A 57 -2.21 -7.40 3.63
C ALA A 57 -0.97 -6.82 4.36
N LEU A 58 -0.54 -5.61 3.99
CA LEU A 58 0.57 -4.92 4.62
C LEU A 58 0.27 -4.55 6.08
N LEU A 59 -0.96 -4.11 6.38
CA LEU A 59 -1.38 -3.80 7.75
C LEU A 59 -1.46 -5.03 8.65
N ARG A 60 -1.95 -6.17 8.13
CA ARG A 60 -2.15 -7.39 8.92
C ARG A 60 -0.90 -8.27 9.01
N GLY A 61 0.10 -7.99 8.18
CA GLY A 61 1.18 -8.94 7.88
C GLY A 61 0.65 -10.03 6.95
N PHE A 62 1.40 -10.33 5.88
CA PHE A 62 1.05 -11.36 4.92
C PHE A 62 2.27 -12.20 4.57
N VAL A 63 2.09 -13.51 4.57
CA VAL A 63 3.07 -14.48 4.11
C VAL A 63 2.43 -15.23 2.94
N PRO A 64 3.00 -15.16 1.72
CA PRO A 64 2.46 -15.89 0.58
C PRO A 64 2.46 -17.39 0.81
N ASP A 65 1.44 -18.08 0.29
CA ASP A 65 1.42 -19.54 0.28
C ASP A 65 2.64 -20.08 -0.46
N GLY A 66 3.33 -21.03 0.18
CA GLY A 66 4.58 -21.60 -0.35
C GLY A 66 5.81 -20.70 -0.21
N PHE A 67 5.71 -19.52 0.41
CA PHE A 67 6.89 -18.73 0.76
C PHE A 67 7.69 -19.44 1.87
N GLN A 68 8.88 -19.90 1.52
CA GLN A 68 9.85 -20.42 2.49
C GLN A 68 10.88 -19.32 2.76
N PRO A 69 10.93 -18.75 3.98
CA PRO A 69 11.97 -17.79 4.31
C PRO A 69 13.35 -18.46 4.18
N PRO A 70 14.38 -17.73 3.73
CA PRO A 70 15.72 -18.28 3.66
C PRO A 70 16.15 -18.78 5.04
N ALA A 71 16.82 -19.93 5.09
CA ALA A 71 17.37 -20.45 6.34
C ALA A 71 18.28 -19.37 6.97
N ALA A 72 18.04 -19.07 8.25
CA ALA A 72 18.88 -18.15 9.00
C ALA A 72 20.32 -18.67 8.95
N ARG A 73 21.27 -17.80 8.58
CA ARG A 73 22.70 -18.09 8.62
C ARG A 73 23.22 -18.09 10.04
#